data_AF-A0A953J984-F1
#
_entry.id   AF-A0A953J984-F1
#
_cell.length_a   1.000
_cell.length_b   1.000
_cell.length_c   1.000
_cell.angle_alpha   90.00
_cell.angle_beta   90.00
_cell.angle_gamma   90.00
#
_symmetry.space_group_name_H-M   'P 1'
#
loop_
_entity.id
_entity.type
_entity.pdbx_description
1 polymer ?
#
loop_
_entity_poly.entity_id
_entity_poly.type
_entity_poly.pdbx_seq_one_letter_code
_entity_poly.pdbx_strand_id
1 'polypeptide(L)'
;MFLAFATSAIAQVSTQEEVVVRGEEVPSAYGAPPAFSRSRFSNLTQAYVLPPWAFFFGELYEGQAFDDGPPDHLFTQEIEMGLPYRFGIAAEAQFERFNGGGGARSVSLEARWALADWNKIPLNPTLFAEYKFGVGTIRHEEVPPPPGEGEEEEESGPPKVPDAYEFRLLLAQDFFERIE
;
A
#
# COMPACT_ATOMS: atom_id res chain seq x y z
N MET A 1 34.44 -29.75 -70.05
CA MET A 1 34.36 -30.32 -68.70
C MET A 1 33.63 -29.29 -67.84
N PHE A 2 32.36 -29.51 -67.52
CA PHE A 2 31.52 -28.59 -66.74
C PHE A 2 31.40 -29.11 -65.31
N LEU A 3 31.72 -28.28 -64.33
CA LEU A 3 31.44 -28.52 -62.91
C LEU A 3 30.17 -27.76 -62.54
N ALA A 4 29.10 -28.49 -62.24
CA ALA A 4 27.87 -27.93 -61.70
C ALA A 4 28.00 -27.86 -60.17
N PHE A 5 27.92 -26.66 -59.60
CA PHE A 5 27.76 -26.48 -58.16
C PHE A 5 26.28 -26.59 -57.82
N ALA A 6 25.92 -27.57 -56.99
CA ALA A 6 24.57 -27.69 -56.46
C ALA A 6 24.40 -26.68 -55.31
N THR A 7 23.54 -25.68 -55.52
CA THR A 7 23.13 -24.74 -54.47
C THR A 7 22.02 -25.37 -53.65
N SER A 8 22.31 -25.74 -52.41
CA SER A 8 21.30 -26.21 -51.45
C SER A 8 20.69 -25.03 -50.71
N ALA A 9 19.37 -24.87 -50.75
CA ALA A 9 18.65 -23.92 -49.91
C ALA A 9 17.96 -24.67 -48.77
N ILE A 10 18.22 -24.27 -47.53
CA ILE A 10 17.52 -24.78 -46.34
C ILE A 10 16.41 -23.78 -46.03
N ALA A 11 15.16 -24.20 -46.18
CA ALA A 11 14.01 -23.42 -45.73
C ALA A 11 13.72 -23.77 -44.27
N GLN A 12 13.64 -22.76 -43.40
CA GLN A 12 13.05 -22.92 -42.07
C GLN A 12 11.58 -22.54 -42.13
N VAL A 13 10.72 -23.46 -41.71
CA VAL A 13 9.30 -23.18 -41.50
C VAL A 13 9.17 -22.52 -40.14
N SER A 14 8.52 -21.36 -40.11
CA SER A 14 8.11 -20.72 -38.86
C SER A 14 7.05 -21.60 -38.19
N THR A 15 7.41 -22.24 -37.09
CA THR A 15 6.44 -22.91 -36.22
C THR A 15 5.78 -21.85 -35.34
N GLN A 16 4.51 -21.56 -35.58
CA GLN A 16 3.69 -20.81 -34.63
C GLN A 16 3.25 -21.76 -33.51
N GLU A 17 3.82 -21.59 -32.32
CA GLU A 17 3.27 -22.21 -31.12
C GLU A 17 2.06 -21.41 -30.64
N GLU A 18 0.90 -22.06 -30.58
CA GLU A 18 -0.30 -21.48 -29.98
C GLU A 18 -0.15 -21.50 -28.46
N VAL A 19 0.33 -20.38 -27.90
CA VAL A 19 0.37 -20.18 -26.45
C VAL A 19 -1.04 -19.85 -25.97
N VAL A 20 -1.78 -20.87 -25.53
CA VAL A 20 -3.08 -20.68 -24.89
C VAL A 20 -2.85 -20.25 -23.43
N VAL A 21 -2.92 -18.95 -23.18
CA VAL A 21 -2.94 -18.39 -21.82
C VAL A 21 -4.29 -18.72 -21.18
N ARG A 22 -4.35 -19.78 -20.38
CA ARG A 22 -5.51 -20.08 -19.54
C ARG A 22 -5.38 -19.26 -18.25
N GLY A 23 -6.02 -18.09 -18.22
CA GLY A 23 -6.22 -17.37 -16.97
C GLY A 23 -7.19 -18.15 -16.09
N GLU A 24 -6.79 -18.50 -14.87
CA GLU A 24 -7.73 -18.96 -13.86
C GLU A 24 -8.72 -17.83 -13.54
N GLU A 25 -10.01 -18.14 -13.45
CA GLU A 25 -11.01 -17.16 -13.05
C GLU A 25 -10.85 -16.92 -11.55
N VAL A 26 -10.06 -15.88 -11.24
CA VAL A 26 -9.71 -15.54 -9.87
C VAL A 26 -10.94 -14.95 -9.18
N PRO A 27 -11.25 -15.35 -7.93
CA PRO A 27 -12.33 -14.75 -7.15
C PRO A 27 -12.18 -13.23 -7.10
N SER A 28 -13.13 -12.52 -7.70
CA SER A 28 -13.15 -11.07 -7.70
C SER A 28 -13.93 -10.56 -6.48
N ALA A 29 -13.38 -9.56 -5.79
CA ALA A 29 -14.05 -8.90 -4.68
C ALA A 29 -15.18 -8.03 -5.25
N TYR A 30 -16.43 -8.49 -5.13
CA TYR A 30 -17.61 -7.69 -5.47
C TYR A 30 -17.58 -7.15 -6.92
N GLY A 31 -17.10 -7.96 -7.86
CA GLY A 31 -17.01 -7.59 -9.28
C GLY A 31 -15.78 -6.74 -9.65
N ALA A 32 -14.88 -6.44 -8.70
CA ALA A 32 -13.69 -5.64 -8.95
C ALA A 32 -12.64 -6.45 -9.74
N PRO A 33 -11.93 -5.82 -10.71
CA PRO A 33 -10.88 -6.50 -11.47
C PRO A 33 -9.86 -7.19 -10.56
N PRO A 34 -9.23 -8.30 -10.98
CA PRO A 34 -8.24 -9.03 -10.18
C PRO A 34 -7.10 -8.16 -9.59
N ALA A 35 -6.73 -7.09 -10.29
CA ALA A 35 -5.73 -6.12 -9.85
C ALA A 35 -6.15 -5.34 -8.59
N PHE A 36 -7.44 -5.04 -8.45
CA PHE A 36 -8.00 -4.28 -7.31
C PHE A 36 -8.64 -5.16 -6.24
N SER A 37 -8.93 -6.42 -6.56
CA SER A 37 -9.52 -7.38 -5.63
C SER A 37 -8.52 -8.23 -4.86
N ARG A 38 -7.23 -8.25 -5.24
CA ARG A 38 -6.21 -9.06 -4.55
C ARG A 38 -4.96 -8.32 -4.12
N SER A 39 -4.69 -7.18 -4.74
CA SER A 39 -3.47 -6.43 -4.51
C SER A 39 -3.84 -4.99 -4.23
N ARG A 40 -3.14 -4.40 -3.26
CA ARG A 40 -3.08 -2.96 -3.19
C ARG A 40 -2.29 -2.45 -4.39
N PHE A 41 -2.57 -1.22 -4.82
CA PHE A 41 -1.70 -0.53 -5.78
C PHE A 41 -0.37 -0.14 -5.11
N SER A 42 -0.42 0.14 -3.81
CA SER A 42 0.70 0.37 -2.91
C SER A 42 0.27 0.06 -1.47
N ASN A 43 1.22 -0.21 -0.56
CA ASN A 43 0.93 -0.27 0.89
C ASN A 43 0.14 0.98 1.34
N LEU A 44 0.45 2.15 0.76
CA LEU A 44 -0.17 3.41 1.15
C LEU A 44 -1.51 3.71 0.46
N THR A 45 -1.93 2.92 -0.54
CA THR A 45 -3.11 3.27 -1.34
C THR A 45 -3.90 2.04 -1.79
N GLN A 46 -5.10 1.94 -1.25
CA GLN A 46 -6.14 1.00 -1.65
C GLN A 46 -7.33 1.79 -2.22
N ALA A 47 -7.83 1.39 -3.39
CA ALA A 47 -9.02 2.02 -3.97
C ALA A 47 -10.34 1.34 -3.53
N TYR A 48 -10.29 0.10 -3.04
CA TYR A 48 -11.46 -0.74 -2.80
C TYR A 48 -11.30 -1.74 -1.65
N VAL A 49 -12.26 -2.63 -1.43
CA VAL A 49 -12.24 -3.59 -0.31
C VAL A 49 -11.76 -4.97 -0.74
N LEU A 50 -11.05 -5.65 0.16
CA LEU A 50 -10.65 -7.04 0.00
C LEU A 50 -11.87 -7.98 -0.05
N PRO A 51 -11.75 -9.17 -0.68
CA PRO A 51 -12.77 -10.21 -0.62
C PRO A 51 -13.05 -10.61 0.84
N PRO A 52 -14.26 -11.09 1.16
CA PRO A 52 -14.56 -11.63 2.48
C PRO A 52 -13.51 -12.66 2.92
N TRP A 53 -12.95 -12.45 4.10
CA TRP A 53 -11.96 -13.31 4.75
C TRP A 53 -10.59 -13.37 4.07
N ALA A 54 -10.36 -12.53 3.05
CA ALA A 54 -9.02 -12.33 2.51
C ALA A 54 -8.23 -11.41 3.43
N PHE A 55 -6.95 -11.74 3.62
CA PHE A 55 -6.01 -10.96 4.41
C PHE A 55 -4.92 -10.35 3.53
N PHE A 56 -4.49 -9.15 3.91
CA PHE A 56 -3.30 -8.51 3.38
C PHE A 56 -2.36 -8.18 4.54
N PHE A 57 -1.06 -8.42 4.31
CA PHE A 57 0.01 -8.13 5.25
C PHE A 57 1.02 -7.26 4.53
N GLY A 58 1.22 -6.04 5.03
CA GLY A 58 2.18 -5.08 4.49
C GLY A 58 3.27 -4.80 5.51
N GLU A 59 4.52 -4.76 5.06
CA GLU A 59 5.62 -4.20 5.84
C GLU A 59 6.37 -3.21 4.95
N LEU A 60 6.56 -2.00 5.47
CA LEU A 60 7.35 -0.95 4.86
C LEU A 60 8.53 -0.65 5.77
N TYR A 61 9.72 -0.64 5.18
CA TYR A 61 10.92 -0.18 5.84
C TYR A 61 11.45 1.05 5.10
N GLU A 62 11.66 2.13 5.84
CA GLU A 62 12.25 3.35 5.35
C GLU A 62 13.52 3.66 6.16
N GLY A 63 14.65 3.81 5.46
CA GLY A 63 15.93 4.16 6.06
C GLY A 63 16.41 5.48 5.51
N GLN A 64 16.71 6.46 6.36
CA GLN A 64 17.32 7.72 5.97
C GLN A 64 18.74 7.78 6.52
N ALA A 65 19.71 7.91 5.63
CA ALA A 65 21.11 8.09 5.99
C ALA A 65 21.47 9.57 5.78
N PHE A 66 21.84 10.26 6.86
CA PHE A 66 22.33 11.62 6.83
C PHE A 66 23.86 11.63 6.87
N ASP A 67 24.50 12.68 6.34
CA ASP A 67 25.96 12.80 6.31
C ASP A 67 26.56 12.89 7.73
N ASP A 68 25.81 13.43 8.69
CA ASP A 68 26.21 13.59 10.09
C ASP A 68 25.22 12.88 11.03
N GLY A 69 25.54 11.65 11.46
CA GLY A 69 24.80 10.93 12.50
C GLY A 69 24.49 9.46 12.17
N PRO A 70 23.96 8.68 13.14
CA PRO A 70 23.45 7.34 12.87
C PRO A 70 22.18 7.40 12.01
N PRO A 71 21.93 6.39 11.16
CA PRO A 71 20.76 6.37 10.27
C PRO A 71 19.45 6.27 11.04
N ASP A 72 18.45 6.89 10.44
CA ASP A 72 17.07 6.90 10.88
C ASP A 72 16.33 5.70 10.28
N HIS A 73 15.58 4.98 11.09
CA HIS A 73 14.83 3.80 10.64
C HIS A 73 13.36 3.89 11.04
N LEU A 74 12.49 3.75 10.06
CA LEU A 74 11.05 3.67 10.22
C LEU A 74 10.56 2.33 9.70
N PHE A 75 9.71 1.68 10.49
CA PHE A 75 9.03 0.45 10.13
C PHE A 75 7.53 0.65 10.28
N THR A 76 6.78 0.35 9.22
CA THR A 76 5.32 0.39 9.21
C THR A 76 4.80 -0.99 8.88
N GLN A 77 4.00 -1.57 9.76
CA GLN A 77 3.38 -2.87 9.59
C GLN A 77 1.87 -2.70 9.49
N GLU A 78 1.26 -3.27 8.45
CA GLU A 78 -0.19 -3.22 8.22
C GLU A 78 -0.75 -4.65 8.14
N ILE A 79 -1.88 -4.87 8.79
CA ILE A 79 -2.70 -6.07 8.62
C ILE A 79 -4.10 -5.61 8.23
N GLU A 80 -4.59 -6.05 7.07
CA GLU A 80 -5.94 -5.77 6.59
C GLU A 80 -6.72 -7.08 6.39
N MET A 81 -8.02 -7.05 6.65
CA MET A 81 -8.94 -8.15 6.38
C MET A 81 -10.21 -7.62 5.70
N GLY A 82 -10.61 -8.30 4.62
CA GLY A 82 -11.92 -8.12 4.01
C GLY A 82 -13.02 -8.84 4.80
N LEU A 83 -14.19 -8.24 4.87
CA LEU A 83 -15.37 -8.75 5.55
C LEU A 83 -16.56 -8.83 4.58
N PRO A 84 -17.57 -9.67 4.87
CA PRO A 84 -18.82 -9.65 4.13
C PRO A 84 -19.44 -8.25 4.04
N TYR A 85 -20.33 -8.07 3.06
CA TYR A 85 -21.05 -6.80 2.85
C TYR A 85 -20.15 -5.60 2.50
N ARG A 86 -19.04 -5.85 1.80
CA ARG A 86 -18.12 -4.84 1.29
C ARG A 86 -17.42 -4.05 2.39
N PHE A 87 -17.15 -4.68 3.52
CA PHE A 87 -16.40 -4.07 4.61
C PHE A 87 -14.94 -4.51 4.56
N GLY A 88 -14.05 -3.63 4.99
CA GLY A 88 -12.64 -3.93 5.24
C GLY A 88 -12.24 -3.31 6.57
N ILE A 89 -11.37 -4.00 7.30
CA ILE A 89 -10.73 -3.45 8.50
C ILE A 89 -9.22 -3.61 8.37
N ALA A 90 -8.47 -2.62 8.83
CA ALA A 90 -7.02 -2.71 8.92
C ALA A 90 -6.51 -2.17 10.25
N ALA A 91 -5.33 -2.65 10.63
CA ALA A 91 -4.55 -2.13 11.73
C ALA A 91 -3.13 -1.84 11.24
N GLU A 92 -2.63 -0.63 11.49
CA GLU A 92 -1.26 -0.23 11.18
C GLU A 92 -0.49 -0.04 12.49
N ALA A 93 0.76 -0.48 12.55
CA ALA A 93 1.68 -0.18 13.63
C ALA A 93 2.95 0.45 13.06
N GLN A 94 3.33 1.60 13.61
CA GLN A 94 4.55 2.30 13.23
C GLN A 94 5.58 2.22 14.35
N PHE A 95 6.81 1.87 14.00
CA PHE A 95 7.95 1.78 14.88
C PHE A 95 9.09 2.63 14.34
N GLU A 96 9.80 3.27 15.25
CA GLU A 96 10.94 4.13 14.92
C GLU A 96 12.18 3.71 15.70
N ARG A 97 13.35 3.87 15.08
CA ARG A 97 14.66 3.74 15.72
C ARG A 97 15.55 4.89 15.29
N PHE A 98 15.92 5.73 16.26
CA PHE A 98 16.70 6.96 16.10
C PHE A 98 17.74 7.06 17.20
N ASN A 99 18.97 7.48 16.86
CA ASN A 99 20.05 7.77 17.82
C ASN A 99 20.28 6.68 18.90
N GLY A 100 20.13 5.40 18.53
CA GLY A 100 20.30 4.26 19.45
C GLY A 100 19.09 3.92 20.32
N GLY A 101 18.05 4.76 20.35
CA GLY A 101 16.74 4.47 20.94
C GLY A 101 15.74 3.94 19.90
N GLY A 102 14.70 3.25 20.34
CA GLY A 102 13.61 2.81 19.47
C GLY A 102 12.30 2.58 20.22
N GLY A 103 11.18 2.50 19.52
CA GLY A 103 9.87 2.34 20.15
C GLY A 103 8.71 2.34 19.18
N ALA A 104 7.54 1.95 19.67
CA ALA A 104 6.28 2.13 18.95
C ALA A 104 5.94 3.63 18.92
N ARG A 105 5.67 4.15 17.74
CA ARG A 105 5.28 5.55 17.50
C ARG A 105 3.76 5.68 17.55
N SER A 106 3.06 4.90 16.73
CA SER A 106 1.61 4.93 16.64
C SER A 106 1.03 3.58 16.29
N VAL A 107 -0.25 3.43 16.60
CA VAL A 107 -1.10 2.33 16.10
C VAL A 107 -2.33 2.97 15.47
N SER A 108 -2.77 2.55 14.29
CA SER A 108 -4.04 2.99 13.72
C SER A 108 -5.00 1.81 13.56
N LEU A 109 -6.29 2.14 13.59
CA LEU A 109 -7.38 1.25 13.19
C LEU A 109 -8.14 1.92 12.06
N GLU A 110 -8.34 1.18 10.99
CA GLU A 110 -8.96 1.66 9.76
C GLU A 110 -10.18 0.81 9.42
N ALA A 111 -11.24 1.46 8.97
CA ALA A 111 -12.46 0.83 8.50
C ALA A 111 -12.80 1.36 7.11
N ARG A 112 -13.16 0.44 6.21
CA ARG A 112 -13.52 0.74 4.83
C ARG A 112 -14.87 0.11 4.51
N TRP A 113 -15.71 0.83 3.77
CA TRP A 113 -16.99 0.30 3.31
C TRP A 113 -17.33 0.78 1.91
N ALA A 114 -17.42 -0.15 0.95
CA ALA A 114 -17.84 0.18 -0.40
C ALA A 114 -19.38 0.15 -0.52
N LEU A 115 -19.95 1.23 -1.06
CA LEU A 115 -21.40 1.42 -1.11
C LEU A 115 -22.09 0.43 -2.06
N ALA A 116 -21.45 0.09 -3.18
CA ALA A 116 -21.97 -0.86 -4.15
C ALA A 116 -20.86 -1.78 -4.66
N ASP A 117 -21.26 -2.83 -5.38
CA ASP A 117 -20.31 -3.64 -6.14
C ASP A 117 -19.63 -2.79 -7.23
N TRP A 118 -18.47 -3.24 -7.72
CA TRP A 118 -17.65 -2.51 -8.68
C TRP A 118 -18.44 -2.14 -9.94
N ASN A 119 -18.22 -0.92 -10.46
CA ASN A 119 -18.90 -0.35 -11.63
C ASN A 119 -20.46 -0.35 -11.57
N LYS A 120 -21.09 -0.50 -10.39
CA LYS A 120 -22.57 -0.42 -10.28
C LYS A 120 -23.12 0.99 -10.18
N ILE A 121 -22.36 1.90 -9.59
CA ILE A 121 -22.68 3.33 -9.49
C ILE A 121 -21.47 4.15 -9.95
N PRO A 122 -21.67 5.37 -10.49
CA PRO A 122 -20.55 6.22 -10.90
C PRO A 122 -19.56 6.44 -9.75
N LEU A 123 -18.26 6.35 -10.04
CA LEU A 123 -17.15 6.50 -9.09
C LEU A 123 -17.09 5.50 -7.92
N ASN A 124 -18.13 4.67 -7.73
CA ASN A 124 -18.32 3.72 -6.64
C ASN A 124 -17.57 4.09 -5.34
N PRO A 125 -17.96 5.18 -4.67
CA PRO A 125 -17.21 5.69 -3.55
C PRO A 125 -17.16 4.67 -2.41
N THR A 126 -15.98 4.50 -1.86
CA THR A 126 -15.73 3.73 -0.64
C THR A 126 -15.53 4.72 0.50
N LEU A 127 -16.31 4.53 1.58
CA LEU A 127 -16.13 5.28 2.81
C LEU A 127 -14.90 4.77 3.53
N PHE A 128 -14.03 5.67 3.95
CA PHE A 128 -12.84 5.38 4.72
C PHE A 128 -12.87 6.15 6.03
N ALA A 129 -12.59 5.46 7.13
CA ALA A 129 -12.42 6.05 8.45
C ALA A 129 -11.17 5.46 9.11
N GLU A 130 -10.32 6.32 9.64
CA GLU A 130 -9.13 5.94 10.41
C GLU A 130 -9.16 6.61 11.77
N TYR A 131 -8.76 5.86 12.79
CA TYR A 131 -8.37 6.42 14.09
C TYR A 131 -6.94 6.00 14.40
N LYS A 132 -6.07 6.97 14.62
CA LYS A 132 -4.65 6.79 14.94
C LYS A 132 -4.41 7.14 16.40
N PHE A 133 -3.91 6.16 17.14
CA PHE A 133 -3.46 6.27 18.52
C PHE A 133 -1.99 6.65 18.55
N GLY A 134 -1.66 7.76 19.19
CA GLY A 134 -0.29 8.10 19.50
C GLY A 134 0.18 7.34 20.74
N VAL A 135 1.11 6.39 20.57
CA VAL A 135 1.57 5.51 21.66
C VAL A 135 2.96 5.91 22.13
N GLY A 136 3.79 6.46 21.23
CA GLY A 136 5.14 6.90 21.51
C GLY A 136 5.27 8.39 21.77
N THR A 137 6.50 8.78 22.07
CA THR A 137 6.96 10.16 22.10
C THR A 137 7.50 10.54 20.73
N ILE A 138 7.29 11.77 20.29
CA ILE A 138 7.93 12.33 19.10
C ILE A 138 9.43 12.46 19.40
N ARG A 139 10.25 11.66 18.72
CA ARG A 139 11.72 11.70 18.86
C ARG A 139 12.43 12.41 17.71
N HIS A 140 11.67 12.85 16.70
CA HIS A 140 12.18 13.61 15.57
C HIS A 140 11.93 15.10 15.81
N GLU A 141 12.99 15.91 15.72
CA GLU A 141 12.90 17.38 15.78
C GLU A 141 12.21 17.89 14.51
N GLU A 142 10.88 17.90 14.46
CA GLU A 142 10.14 18.59 13.38
C GLU A 142 10.16 20.13 13.55
N VAL A 143 10.74 20.66 14.63
CA VAL A 143 10.76 22.09 14.93
C VAL A 143 12.17 22.49 15.40
N PRO A 144 12.81 23.51 14.79
CA PRO A 144 14.02 24.10 15.35
C PRO A 144 13.73 24.57 16.77
N PRO A 145 14.64 24.39 17.74
CA PRO A 145 14.41 24.89 19.09
C PRO A 145 14.08 26.39 19.00
N PRO A 146 13.00 26.86 19.67
CA PRO A 146 12.67 28.27 19.67
C PRO A 146 13.89 29.06 20.17
N PRO A 147 14.27 30.15 19.48
CA PRO A 147 15.46 30.89 19.84
C PRO A 147 15.25 31.63 21.16
N GLY A 148 15.75 31.03 22.23
CA GLY A 148 16.02 31.68 23.51
C GLY A 148 14.83 31.81 24.44
N GLU A 149 14.61 30.78 25.26
CA GLU A 149 14.06 30.96 26.60
C GLU A 149 14.89 30.11 27.56
N GLY A 150 15.73 30.81 28.32
CA GLY A 150 16.38 30.22 29.48
C GLY A 150 15.35 30.04 30.59
N GLU A 151 15.55 28.97 31.36
CA GLU A 151 15.01 28.78 32.70
C GLU A 151 13.48 28.76 32.80
N GLU A 152 12.83 27.64 32.47
CA GLU A 152 11.89 26.94 33.37
C GLU A 152 11.95 25.43 33.05
N GLU A 153 12.47 24.65 34.00
CA GLU A 153 12.42 23.19 33.99
C GLU A 153 10.95 22.75 34.16
N GLU A 154 10.20 22.61 33.07
CA GLU A 154 9.07 21.69 33.08
C GLU A 154 9.61 20.28 32.82
N GLU A 155 9.34 19.39 33.77
CA GLU A 155 9.55 17.94 33.74
C GLU A 155 8.69 17.26 32.66
N SER A 156 8.69 17.81 31.45
CA SER A 156 7.94 17.34 30.30
C SER A 156 8.89 16.51 29.44
N GLY A 157 8.78 15.19 29.55
CA GLY A 157 9.44 14.28 28.61
C GLY A 157 9.09 14.61 27.16
N PRO A 158 9.78 14.01 26.16
CA PRO A 158 9.55 14.33 24.75
C PRO A 158 8.05 14.26 24.39
N PRO A 159 7.54 15.21 23.59
CA PRO A 159 6.10 15.40 23.39
C PRO A 159 5.46 14.12 22.86
N LYS A 160 4.32 13.74 23.42
CA LYS A 160 3.62 12.52 22.99
C LYS A 160 3.02 12.72 21.60
N VAL A 161 3.06 11.68 20.75
CA VAL A 161 2.33 11.69 19.48
C VAL A 161 0.82 11.89 19.79
N PRO A 162 0.13 12.86 19.16
CA PRO A 162 -1.29 13.07 19.39
C PRO A 162 -2.13 12.00 18.69
N ASP A 163 -3.32 11.74 19.23
CA ASP A 163 -4.33 10.95 18.53
C ASP A 163 -4.90 11.75 17.35
N ALA A 164 -5.26 11.07 16.27
CA ALA A 164 -5.82 11.66 15.08
C ALA A 164 -6.96 10.82 14.50
N TYR A 165 -7.87 11.47 13.78
CA TYR A 165 -8.91 10.80 13.00
C TYR A 165 -8.93 11.33 11.57
N GLU A 166 -9.19 10.44 10.62
CA GLU A 166 -9.29 10.79 9.20
C GLU A 166 -10.55 10.17 8.61
N PHE A 167 -11.25 10.93 7.77
CA PHE A 167 -12.34 10.44 6.95
C PHE A 167 -12.10 10.79 5.49
N ARG A 168 -12.17 9.79 4.61
CA ARG A 168 -11.95 9.96 3.16
C ARG A 168 -13.05 9.28 2.34
N LEU A 169 -13.25 9.80 1.13
CA LEU A 169 -13.98 9.13 0.07
C LEU A 169 -12.97 8.62 -0.96
N LEU A 170 -12.88 7.30 -1.10
CA LEU A 170 -12.00 6.66 -2.07
C LEU A 170 -12.83 6.34 -3.31
N LEU A 171 -12.48 6.95 -4.44
CA LEU A 171 -13.21 6.77 -5.68
C LEU A 171 -12.57 5.64 -6.48
N ALA A 172 -13.39 4.71 -6.96
CA ALA A 172 -12.98 3.54 -7.71
C ALA A 172 -13.83 3.44 -8.98
N GLN A 173 -13.21 3.63 -10.15
CA GLN A 173 -13.87 3.50 -11.44
C GLN A 173 -12.89 3.07 -12.53
N ASP A 174 -13.30 2.10 -13.35
CA ASP A 174 -12.65 1.84 -14.63
C ASP A 174 -13.12 2.87 -15.67
N PHE A 175 -12.18 3.54 -16.33
CA PHE A 175 -12.48 4.52 -17.39
C PHE A 175 -12.44 3.91 -18.79
N PHE A 176 -11.93 2.69 -18.96
CA PHE A 176 -11.73 2.05 -20.27
C PHE A 176 -12.20 0.59 -20.26
N GLU A 177 -13.43 0.35 -20.69
CA GLU A 177 -13.82 -0.96 -21.21
C GLU A 177 -13.43 -1.00 -22.70
N ARG A 178 -12.36 -1.74 -23.06
CA ARG A 178 -11.92 -2.05 -24.44
C ARG A 178 -11.70 -0.83 -25.37
N ILE A 179 -10.44 -0.54 -25.66
CA ILE A 179 -10.09 -0.04 -27.00
C ILE A 179 -9.78 -1.30 -27.82
N GLU A 180 -10.74 -1.71 -28.67
CA GLU A 180 -10.48 -2.61 -29.81
C GLU A 180 -10.03 -1.80 -31.03
#